data_AF-A0ABC9QIJ0-F1
#
_entry.id   AF-A0ABC9QIJ0-F1
#
_cell.length_a   1.000
_cell.length_b   1.000
_cell.length_c   1.000
_cell.angle_alpha   90.00
_cell.angle_beta   90.00
_cell.angle_gamma   90.00
#
_symmetry.space_group_name_H-M   'P 1'
#
loop_
_entity.id
_entity.type
_entity.pdbx_description
1 polymer ?
#
loop_
_entity_poly.entity_id
_entity_poly.type
_entity_poly.pdbx_seq_one_letter_code
_entity_poly.pdbx_strand_id
1 'polypeptide(L)'
;MDGVIDNSGVCLPFLACILGREMNQGEFYFEGSGYRLYCFVYKYWNRNMNSSYYFGDENYLIRAVLNSNHLQIQSNLNKNTIFVSYHSIQDMGAPVQNKIELYKCYQELGYDATLHLIKDENDIDGRFVKSLEHGLRMTDRALFRKELPL
;
A
#
# COMPACT_ATOMS: atom_id res chain seq x y z
N MET A 1 16.51 -12.42 -12.46
CA MET A 1 16.53 -11.39 -11.41
C MET A 1 15.09 -11.14 -11.05
N ASP A 2 14.73 -11.30 -9.78
CA ASP A 2 13.37 -11.10 -9.30
C ASP A 2 13.25 -9.66 -8.80
N GLY A 3 12.16 -8.98 -9.17
CA GLY A 3 11.96 -7.57 -8.83
C GLY A 3 10.53 -7.33 -8.39
N VAL A 4 10.38 -6.54 -7.33
CA VAL A 4 9.11 -5.97 -6.90
C VAL A 4 9.17 -4.48 -7.17
N ILE A 5 8.39 -4.03 -8.14
CA ILE A 5 8.26 -2.63 -8.51
C ILE A 5 6.87 -2.16 -8.11
N ASP A 6 6.81 -1.07 -7.37
CA ASP A 6 5.59 -0.59 -6.76
C ASP A 6 5.41 0.92 -6.90
N ASN A 7 4.15 1.33 -7.03
CA ASN A 7 3.74 2.73 -7.02
C ASN A 7 2.62 2.91 -6.01
N SER A 8 2.91 3.64 -4.94
CA SER A 8 1.94 4.04 -3.91
C SER A 8 1.24 2.88 -3.18
N GLY A 9 1.72 1.64 -3.28
CA GLY A 9 1.03 0.49 -2.68
C GLY A 9 0.97 0.56 -1.16
N VAL A 10 -0.14 0.07 -0.59
CA VAL A 10 -0.35 0.02 0.85
C VAL A 10 0.48 -1.07 1.50
N CYS A 11 1.06 -0.78 2.67
CA CYS A 11 1.87 -1.74 3.43
C CYS A 11 1.06 -2.48 4.51
N LEU A 12 -0.06 -1.89 4.94
CA LEU A 12 -0.99 -2.46 5.91
C LEU A 12 -2.40 -2.49 5.29
N PRO A 13 -3.25 -3.47 5.65
CA PRO A 13 -4.59 -3.57 5.11
C PRO A 13 -5.43 -2.34 5.46
N PHE A 14 -6.08 -1.73 4.46
CA PHE A 14 -7.07 -0.69 4.71
C PHE A 14 -8.37 -1.33 5.22
N LEU A 15 -8.56 -1.32 6.54
CA LEU A 15 -9.66 -2.05 7.18
C LEU A 15 -11.06 -1.57 6.76
N ALA A 16 -11.25 -0.32 6.34
CA ALA A 16 -12.54 0.10 5.79
C ALA A 16 -12.93 -0.76 4.57
N CYS A 17 -11.96 -1.12 3.73
CA CYS A 17 -12.15 -2.05 2.61
C CYS A 17 -12.41 -3.51 3.02
N ILE A 18 -12.46 -3.85 4.30
CA ILE A 18 -12.74 -5.21 4.79
C ILE A 18 -13.91 -5.21 5.80
N LEU A 19 -13.82 -4.37 6.82
CA LEU A 19 -14.72 -4.28 7.98
C LEU A 19 -15.40 -2.91 8.10
N GLY A 20 -15.45 -2.11 7.03
CA GLY A 20 -15.96 -0.74 7.07
C GLY A 20 -17.32 -0.58 7.77
N ARG A 21 -18.27 -1.48 7.50
CA ARG A 21 -19.60 -1.43 8.15
C ARG A 21 -19.55 -1.70 9.66
N GLU A 22 -18.73 -2.65 10.10
CA GLU A 22 -18.53 -2.95 11.53
C GLU A 22 -17.81 -1.80 12.26
N MET A 23 -16.93 -1.09 11.54
CA MET A 23 -16.16 0.05 12.06
C MET A 23 -16.87 1.40 11.88
N ASN A 24 -18.05 1.42 11.27
CA ASN A 24 -18.76 2.63 10.82
C ASN A 24 -17.87 3.59 10.00
N GLN A 25 -16.99 3.02 9.18
CA GLN A 25 -16.06 3.74 8.30
C GLN A 25 -16.36 3.37 6.85
N GLY A 26 -17.09 4.24 6.15
CA GLY A 26 -17.36 4.06 4.72
C GLY A 26 -16.08 4.15 3.89
N GLU A 27 -15.97 3.36 2.82
CA GLU A 27 -14.79 3.44 1.92
C GLU A 27 -14.85 4.67 1.02
N PHE A 28 -16.06 5.11 0.71
CA PHE A 28 -16.35 6.30 -0.07
C PHE A 28 -17.48 7.07 0.61
N TYR A 29 -17.53 8.37 0.35
CA TYR A 29 -18.65 9.18 0.79
C TYR A 29 -19.04 10.21 -0.26
N PHE A 30 -20.33 10.54 -0.28
CA PHE A 30 -20.87 11.65 -1.06
C PHE A 30 -21.30 12.75 -0.10
N GLU A 31 -20.91 13.99 -0.39
CA GLU A 31 -21.33 15.15 0.38
C GLU A 31 -22.22 16.06 -0.44
N GLY A 32 -23.20 16.64 0.24
CA GLY A 32 -24.01 17.74 -0.27
C GLY A 32 -24.33 18.72 0.84
N SER A 33 -25.22 19.66 0.57
CA SER A 33 -25.63 20.64 1.57
C SER A 33 -26.40 19.95 2.71
N GLY A 34 -25.75 19.80 3.86
CA GLY A 34 -26.35 19.25 5.09
C GLY A 34 -26.35 17.73 5.21
N TYR A 35 -25.67 17.00 4.32
CA TYR A 35 -25.56 15.54 4.44
C TYR A 35 -24.21 14.99 3.99
N ARG A 36 -23.84 13.85 4.58
CA ARG A 36 -22.75 12.99 4.13
C ARG A 36 -23.27 11.55 4.09
N LEU A 37 -23.28 10.96 2.90
CA LEU A 37 -23.67 9.56 2.69
C LEU A 37 -22.43 8.71 2.67
N TYR A 38 -22.26 7.84 3.67
CA TYR A 38 -21.18 6.86 3.70
C TYR A 38 -21.59 5.61 2.91
N CYS A 39 -20.72 5.19 2.00
CA CYS A 39 -20.91 4.01 1.18
C CYS A 39 -20.05 2.86 1.71
N PHE A 40 -20.67 1.67 1.72
CA PHE A 40 -20.07 0.44 2.18
C PHE A 40 -20.23 -0.61 1.08
N VAL A 41 -19.12 -1.16 0.62
CA VAL A 41 -19.12 -2.32 -0.27
C VAL A 41 -19.67 -3.52 0.49
N TYR A 42 -20.56 -4.27 -0.15
CA TYR A 42 -21.12 -5.50 0.42
C TYR A 42 -20.04 -6.59 0.48
N LYS A 43 -19.80 -7.12 1.68
CA LYS A 43 -18.71 -8.07 1.98
C LYS A 43 -19.20 -9.16 2.91
N TYR A 44 -18.55 -10.32 2.84
CA TYR A 44 -18.80 -11.42 3.77
C TYR A 44 -18.06 -11.27 5.10
N TRP A 45 -16.86 -10.65 5.08
CA TRP A 45 -16.04 -10.45 6.28
C TRP A 45 -16.78 -9.68 7.37
N ASN A 46 -16.72 -10.18 8.59
CA ASN A 46 -17.39 -9.60 9.75
C ASN A 46 -16.62 -9.89 11.05
N ARG A 47 -17.09 -9.33 12.18
CA ARG A 47 -16.49 -9.56 13.51
C ARG A 47 -17.29 -10.53 14.39
N ASN A 48 -18.24 -11.26 13.82
CA ASN A 48 -18.95 -12.32 14.51
C ASN A 48 -18.11 -13.61 14.55
N MET A 49 -17.59 -13.96 15.72
CA MET A 49 -16.71 -15.12 15.91
C MET A 49 -17.36 -16.47 15.59
N ASN A 50 -18.70 -16.55 15.52
CA ASN A 50 -19.42 -17.75 15.11
C ASN A 50 -19.65 -17.84 13.59
N SER A 51 -19.23 -16.83 12.82
CA SER A 51 -19.38 -16.81 11.36
C SER A 51 -18.22 -17.54 10.69
N SER A 52 -18.50 -18.25 9.59
CA SER A 52 -17.46 -18.77 8.69
C SER A 52 -16.66 -17.66 7.99
N TYR A 53 -17.13 -16.41 8.07
CA TYR A 53 -16.48 -15.21 7.53
C TYR A 53 -15.95 -14.28 8.62
N TYR A 54 -15.66 -14.80 9.81
CA TYR A 54 -14.99 -14.04 10.84
C TYR A 54 -13.62 -13.57 10.35
N PHE A 55 -13.38 -12.26 10.38
CA PHE A 55 -12.09 -11.67 10.07
C PHE A 55 -11.27 -11.57 11.35
N GLY A 56 -10.44 -12.58 11.63
CA GLY A 56 -9.53 -12.64 12.77
C GLY A 56 -8.12 -12.12 12.45
N ASP A 57 -7.22 -12.30 13.42
CA ASP A 57 -5.85 -11.77 13.34
C ASP A 57 -5.08 -12.38 12.17
N GLU A 58 -5.19 -13.69 11.95
CA GLU A 58 -4.53 -14.35 10.81
C GLU A 58 -5.00 -13.80 9.45
N ASN A 59 -6.27 -13.41 9.34
CA ASN A 59 -6.79 -12.80 8.12
C ASN A 59 -6.20 -11.40 7.89
N TYR A 60 -5.90 -10.67 8.97
CA TYR A 60 -5.18 -9.40 8.89
C TYR A 60 -3.71 -9.61 8.55
N LEU A 61 -3.02 -10.48 9.30
CA LEU A 61 -1.58 -10.68 9.21
C LEU A 61 -1.15 -11.13 7.82
N ILE A 62 -1.88 -12.06 7.17
CA ILE A 62 -1.57 -12.50 5.80
C ILE A 62 -1.67 -11.38 4.75
N ARG A 63 -2.37 -10.28 5.05
CA ARG A 63 -2.53 -9.12 4.17
C ARG A 63 -1.57 -7.97 4.51
N ALA A 64 -0.88 -8.05 5.65
CA ALA A 64 0.09 -7.04 6.07
C ALA A 64 1.44 -7.32 5.42
N VAL A 65 1.82 -6.49 4.44
CA VAL A 65 3.15 -6.53 3.81
C VAL A 65 4.22 -6.12 4.81
N LEU A 66 3.94 -5.09 5.61
CA LEU A 66 4.76 -4.69 6.75
C LEU A 66 4.50 -5.61 7.95
N ASN A 67 4.92 -6.87 7.83
CA ASN A 67 4.88 -7.86 8.88
C ASN A 67 6.29 -8.44 9.05
N SER A 68 6.93 -8.17 10.19
CA SER A 68 8.33 -8.54 10.44
C SER A 68 8.58 -10.05 10.32
N ASN A 69 7.68 -10.90 10.82
CA ASN A 69 7.81 -12.35 10.71
C ASN A 69 7.76 -12.81 9.24
N HIS A 70 6.84 -12.26 8.45
CA HIS A 70 6.74 -12.60 7.02
C HIS A 70 7.97 -12.12 6.24
N LEU A 71 8.46 -10.92 6.54
CA LEU A 71 9.67 -10.36 5.91
C LEU A 71 10.91 -11.19 6.24
N GLN A 72 11.05 -11.66 7.48
CA GLN A 72 12.13 -12.56 7.88
C GLN A 72 12.08 -13.90 7.11
N ILE A 73 10.90 -14.53 7.02
CA ILE A 73 10.71 -15.76 6.23
C ILE A 73 11.08 -15.51 4.76
N GLN A 74 10.58 -14.42 4.17
CA GLN A 74 10.90 -14.03 2.79
C GLN A 74 12.41 -13.89 2.57
N SER A 75 13.11 -13.23 3.50
CA SER A 75 14.57 -13.02 3.43
C SER A 75 15.38 -14.31 3.52
N ASN A 76 14.88 -15.33 4.22
CA ASN A 76 15.54 -16.62 4.32
C ASN A 76 15.35 -17.48 3.05
N LEU A 77 14.32 -17.18 2.24
CA LEU A 77 14.04 -17.89 0.99
C LEU A 77 14.77 -17.27 -0.20
N ASN A 78 14.76 -15.94 -0.31
CA ASN A 78 15.44 -15.23 -1.40
C ASN A 78 15.87 -13.83 -0.93
N LYS A 79 17.17 -13.56 -0.96
CA LYS A 79 17.77 -12.24 -0.67
C LYS A 79 18.09 -11.41 -1.91
N ASN A 80 18.01 -12.02 -3.10
CA ASN A 80 18.41 -11.40 -4.36
C ASN A 80 17.26 -10.64 -5.03
N THR A 81 16.09 -10.57 -4.40
CA THR A 81 14.96 -9.78 -4.89
C THR A 81 15.27 -8.29 -4.73
N ILE A 82 15.06 -7.53 -5.79
CA ILE A 82 15.21 -6.07 -5.78
C ILE A 82 13.84 -5.44 -5.50
N PHE A 83 13.81 -4.42 -4.63
CA PHE A 83 12.61 -3.66 -4.29
C PHE A 83 12.78 -2.21 -4.72
N VAL A 84 11.86 -1.71 -5.55
CA VAL A 84 11.80 -0.29 -5.93
C VAL A 84 10.38 0.22 -5.76
N SER A 85 10.22 1.31 -5.00
CA SER A 85 8.91 1.95 -4.81
C SER A 85 8.98 3.45 -5.05
N TYR A 86 7.90 3.99 -5.58
CA TYR A 86 7.63 5.42 -5.64
C TYR A 86 6.42 5.74 -4.75
N HIS A 87 6.54 6.74 -3.89
CA HIS A 87 5.48 7.08 -2.95
C HIS A 87 5.45 8.58 -2.64
N SER A 88 4.26 9.19 -2.65
CA SER A 88 4.10 10.59 -2.24
C SER A 88 4.07 10.73 -0.73
N ILE A 89 4.78 11.71 -0.18
CA ILE A 89 4.64 12.04 1.25
C ILE A 89 3.25 12.57 1.60
N GLN A 90 2.50 13.04 0.60
CA GLN A 90 1.16 13.62 0.72
C GLN A 90 0.05 12.60 0.47
N ASP A 91 0.39 11.31 0.30
CA ASP A 91 -0.60 10.25 0.07
C ASP A 91 -1.47 10.05 1.32
N MET A 92 -2.74 10.46 1.20
CA MET A 92 -3.75 10.33 2.26
C MET A 92 -4.36 8.92 2.33
N GLY A 93 -4.27 8.12 1.26
CA GLY A 93 -4.83 6.76 1.19
C GLY A 93 -3.85 5.68 1.64
N ALA A 94 -2.55 5.95 1.51
CA ALA A 94 -1.48 5.04 1.91
C ALA A 94 -0.41 5.82 2.70
N PRO A 95 -0.47 5.81 4.05
CA PRO A 95 0.45 6.58 4.88
C PRO A 95 1.92 6.27 4.57
N VAL A 96 2.67 7.31 4.17
CA VAL A 96 4.07 7.18 3.76
C VAL A 96 4.97 6.58 4.84
N GLN A 97 4.64 6.80 6.13
CA GLN A 97 5.41 6.27 7.24
C GLN A 97 5.51 4.74 7.21
N ASN A 98 4.43 4.05 6.85
CA ASN A 98 4.44 2.59 6.74
C ASN A 98 5.37 2.13 5.60
N LYS A 99 5.45 2.90 4.52
CA LYS A 99 6.35 2.63 3.39
C LYS A 99 7.80 2.82 3.80
N ILE A 100 8.10 3.90 4.52
CA ILE A 100 9.44 4.18 5.06
C ILE A 100 9.88 3.04 5.98
N GLU A 101 9.01 2.57 6.87
CA GLU A 101 9.31 1.46 7.77
C GLU A 101 9.54 0.15 7.02
N LEU A 102 8.70 -0.17 6.03
CA LEU A 102 8.88 -1.34 5.18
C LEU A 102 10.25 -1.35 4.49
N TYR A 103 10.66 -0.23 3.92
CA TYR A 103 11.94 -0.12 3.23
C TYR A 103 13.15 -0.16 4.17
N LYS A 104 13.01 0.37 5.40
CA LYS A 104 14.03 0.16 6.45
C LYS A 104 14.18 -1.33 6.76
N CYS A 105 13.07 -2.05 6.96
CA CYS A 105 13.12 -3.49 7.19
C CYS A 105 13.77 -4.24 6.02
N TYR A 106 13.44 -3.91 4.77
CA TYR A 106 14.10 -4.53 3.61
C TYR A 106 15.62 -4.32 3.61
N GLN A 107 16.07 -3.09 3.88
CA GLN A 107 17.49 -2.75 3.93
C GLN A 107 18.21 -3.46 5.09
N GLU A 108 17.60 -3.51 6.28
CA GLU A 108 18.13 -4.24 7.44
C GLU A 108 18.25 -5.75 7.19
N LEU A 109 17.35 -6.32 6.38
CA LEU A 109 17.39 -7.72 5.96
C LEU A 109 18.43 -8.00 4.85
N GLY A 110 19.06 -6.95 4.31
CA GLY A 110 20.12 -7.04 3.29
C GLY A 110 19.63 -7.05 1.85
N TYR A 111 18.39 -6.63 1.59
CA TYR A 111 17.87 -6.47 0.23
C TYR A 111 18.43 -5.22 -0.47
N ASP A 112 18.53 -5.28 -1.80
CA ASP A 112 18.62 -4.09 -2.63
C ASP A 112 17.23 -3.43 -2.70
N ALA A 113 17.04 -2.38 -1.90
CA ALA A 113 15.75 -1.75 -1.70
C ALA A 113 15.84 -0.22 -1.77
N THR A 114 15.16 0.36 -2.77
CA THR A 114 15.13 1.80 -3.02
C THR A 114 13.71 2.36 -2.92
N LEU A 115 13.51 3.34 -2.03
CA LEU A 115 12.26 4.10 -1.91
C LEU A 115 12.47 5.52 -2.43
N HIS A 116 11.78 5.86 -3.52
CA HIS A 116 11.70 7.20 -4.07
C HIS A 116 10.53 7.95 -3.45
N LEU A 117 10.83 8.88 -2.54
CA LEU A 117 9.84 9.77 -1.94
C LEU A 117 9.63 11.00 -2.82
N ILE A 118 8.39 11.23 -3.22
CA ILE A 118 7.94 12.43 -3.92
C ILE A 118 7.39 13.39 -2.87
N LYS A 119 8.04 14.54 -2.70
CA LYS A 119 7.83 15.43 -1.55
C LYS A 119 6.87 16.56 -1.87
N ASP A 120 7.17 17.26 -2.95
CA ASP A 120 6.52 18.51 -3.31
C ASP A 120 6.51 18.71 -4.83
N GLU A 121 5.99 19.85 -5.26
CA GLU A 121 5.78 20.18 -6.66
C GLU A 121 7.09 20.23 -7.47
N ASN A 122 8.25 20.38 -6.82
CA ASN A 122 9.55 20.34 -7.52
C ASN A 122 9.91 18.93 -8.00
N ASP A 123 9.32 17.89 -7.42
CA ASP A 123 9.52 16.50 -7.85
C ASP A 123 8.57 16.11 -9.02
N ILE A 124 7.67 17.01 -9.44
CA ILE A 124 6.75 16.78 -10.56
C ILE A 124 7.43 17.19 -11.88
N ASP A 125 7.69 16.21 -12.74
CA ASP A 125 8.29 16.43 -14.08
C ASP A 125 7.25 16.51 -15.21
N GLY A 126 5.96 16.29 -14.89
CA GLY A 126 4.85 16.30 -15.84
C GLY A 126 4.87 15.14 -16.85
N ARG A 127 5.80 14.19 -16.73
CA ARG A 127 5.99 13.06 -17.66
C ARG A 127 5.97 11.71 -16.94
N PHE A 128 6.85 11.52 -15.97
CA PHE A 128 6.94 10.33 -15.15
C PHE A 128 6.13 10.50 -13.86
N VAL A 129 6.43 11.56 -13.10
CA VAL A 129 5.68 11.97 -11.91
C VAL A 129 4.83 13.19 -12.28
N LYS A 130 3.50 13.06 -12.17
CA LYS A 130 2.56 14.09 -12.66
C LYS A 130 1.62 14.61 -11.57
N SER A 131 1.73 14.08 -10.35
CA SER A 131 0.86 14.40 -9.23
C SER A 131 1.53 14.02 -7.92
N LEU A 132 1.13 14.70 -6.84
CA LEU A 132 1.44 14.32 -5.45
C LEU A 132 0.33 13.47 -4.83
N GLU A 133 -0.77 13.26 -5.55
CA GLU A 133 -1.84 12.38 -5.12
C GLU A 133 -1.41 10.91 -5.18
N HIS A 134 -2.20 10.04 -4.57
CA HIS A 134 -2.03 8.59 -4.64
C HIS A 134 -1.82 8.12 -6.10
N GLY A 135 -0.80 7.29 -6.31
CA GLY A 135 -0.43 6.75 -7.62
C GLY A 135 0.35 7.71 -8.52
N LEU A 136 0.62 8.94 -8.08
CA LEU A 136 1.50 9.93 -8.74
C LEU A 136 1.09 10.31 -10.18
N ARG A 137 -0.10 9.88 -10.61
CA ARG A 137 -0.54 9.83 -12.02
C ARG A 137 0.52 9.20 -12.96
N MET A 138 1.32 8.31 -12.40
CA MET A 138 2.33 7.51 -13.08
C MET A 138 1.65 6.28 -13.69
N THR A 139 2.10 5.86 -14.87
CA THR A 139 1.59 4.65 -15.51
C THR A 139 2.53 3.48 -15.26
N ASP A 140 1.99 2.27 -15.08
CA ASP A 140 2.80 1.05 -14.93
C ASP A 140 3.76 0.88 -16.11
N ARG A 141 3.32 1.22 -17.33
CA ARG A 141 4.19 1.20 -18.52
C ARG A 141 5.41 2.11 -18.39
N ALA A 142 5.25 3.32 -17.83
CA ALA A 142 6.38 4.24 -17.64
C ALA A 142 7.29 3.75 -16.51
N LEU A 143 6.71 3.25 -15.42
CA LEU A 143 7.42 2.68 -14.28
C LEU A 143 8.27 1.48 -14.69
N PHE A 144 7.68 0.50 -15.37
CA PHE A 144 8.41 -0.68 -15.86
C PHE A 144 9.49 -0.33 -16.87
N ARG A 145 9.26 0.64 -17.77
CA ARG A 145 10.31 1.10 -18.69
C ARG A 145 11.52 1.73 -17.99
N LYS A 146 11.32 2.26 -16.78
CA LYS A 146 12.37 2.90 -16.01
C LYS A 146 13.15 1.90 -15.16
N GLU A 147 12.43 0.99 -14.49
CA GLU A 147 13.01 0.10 -13.48
C GLU A 147 13.34 -1.30 -13.98
N LEU A 148 12.72 -1.78 -15.06
CA LEU A 148 13.08 -3.07 -15.66
C LEU A 148 14.14 -2.88 -16.75
N PRO A 149 15.17 -3.73 -16.80
CA PRO A 149 16.07 -3.79 -17.94
C PRO A 149 15.27 -4.16 -19.20
N LEU A 150 15.51 -3.43 -20.29
CA LEU A 150 14.97 -3.74 -21.62
C LEU A 150 15.64 -4.97 -22.22
#